data_AF-A0A355EMV0-F1
#
_entry.id   AF-A0A355EMV0-F1
#
_cell.length_a   1.000
_cell.length_b   1.000
_cell.length_c   1.000
_cell.angle_alpha   90.00
_cell.angle_beta   90.00
_cell.angle_gamma   90.00
#
_symmetry.space_group_name_H-M   'P 1'
#
loop_
_entity.id
_entity.type
_entity.pdbx_description
1 polymer ?
#
loop_
_entity_poly.entity_id
_entity_poly.type
_entity_poly.pdbx_seq_one_letter_code
_entity_poly.pdbx_strand_id
1 'polypeptide(L)' 'MKSEYTIILVSNNTKQIARISDFSAFFYLGELIEYNTTEKVFTTPAETKTEDYIQGKFG' A
#
# COMPACT_ATOMS: atom_id res chain seq x y z
N MET A 1 -8.72 18.83 -21.81
CA MET A 1 -8.71 17.37 -21.62
C MET A 1 -7.81 17.06 -20.44
N LYS A 2 -8.35 16.60 -19.31
CA LYS A 2 -7.51 16.04 -18.24
C LYS A 2 -7.05 14.67 -18.74
N SER A 3 -5.78 14.54 -19.10
CA SER A 3 -5.21 13.24 -19.47
C SER A 3 -5.32 12.29 -18.28
N GLU A 4 -5.84 11.09 -18.52
CA GLU A 4 -5.81 9.99 -17.56
C GLU A 4 -4.37 9.46 -17.50
N TYR A 5 -3.58 10.02 -16.58
CA TYR A 5 -2.24 9.53 -16.31
C TYR A 5 -2.30 8.38 -15.32
N THR A 6 -1.67 7.27 -15.65
CA THR A 6 -1.36 6.22 -14.68
C THR A 6 -0.06 6.59 -13.98
N ILE A 7 -0.12 6.80 -12.66
CA ILE A 7 1.03 7.13 -11.84
C ILE A 7 1.32 5.93 -10.93
N ILE A 8 2.57 5.47 -10.92
CA ILE A 8 3.06 4.45 -10.00
C ILE A 8 4.05 5.13 -9.06
N LEU A 9 3.78 5.05 -7.75
CA LEU A 9 4.61 5.65 -6.71
C LEU A 9 5.17 4.54 -5.81
N VAL A 10 6.47 4.59 -5.55
CA VAL A 10 7.13 3.72 -4.57
C VAL A 10 7.57 4.59 -3.40
N SER A 11 7.10 4.27 -2.20
CA SER A 11 7.35 5.09 -1.01
C SER A 11 7.34 4.24 0.25
N ASN A 12 8.22 4.58 1.18
CA ASN A 12 8.20 4.05 2.55
C ASN A 12 7.29 4.89 3.48
N ASN A 13 6.73 6.00 3.00
CA ASN A 13 5.80 6.82 3.76
C ASN A 13 4.37 6.34 3.57
N THR A 14 4.02 5.29 4.31
CA THR A 14 2.71 4.63 4.28
C THR A 14 1.55 5.57 4.55
N LYS A 15 1.71 6.54 5.46
CA LYS A 15 0.67 7.53 5.80
C LYS A 15 0.32 8.47 4.65
N GLN A 16 1.28 8.82 3.79
CA GLN A 16 1.00 9.62 2.60
C GLN A 16 0.34 8.77 1.51
N ILE A 17 0.84 7.55 1.29
CA ILE A 17 0.27 6.61 0.31
C ILE A 17 -1.20 6.31 0.61
N ALA A 18 -1.53 6.12 1.89
CA ALA A 18 -2.89 5.90 2.37
C ALA A 18 -3.87 7.04 2.02
N ARG A 19 -3.38 8.26 1.76
CA ARG A 19 -4.21 9.44 1.45
C ARG A 19 -4.32 9.74 -0.04
N ILE A 20 -3.33 9.38 -0.85
CA ILE A 20 -3.21 9.86 -2.24
C ILE A 20 -3.41 8.77 -3.28
N SER A 21 -3.40 7.49 -2.89
CA SER A 21 -3.37 6.37 -3.83
C SER A 21 -4.73 5.70 -3.90
N ASP A 22 -5.20 5.36 -5.10
CA ASP A 22 -6.42 4.56 -5.26
C ASP A 22 -6.19 3.09 -4.89
N PHE A 23 -5.02 2.57 -5.26
CA PHE A 23 -4.58 1.20 -5.00
C PHE A 23 -3.22 1.17 -4.31
N SER A 24 -2.99 0.14 -3.51
CA SER A 24 -1.72 -0.09 -2.83
C SER A 24 -1.26 -1.52 -3.02
N ALA A 25 0.04 -1.68 -3.28
CA ALA A 25 0.72 -2.96 -3.37
C ALA A 25 1.80 -3.02 -2.30
N PHE A 26 1.76 -4.02 -1.44
CA PHE A 26 2.79 -4.28 -0.44
C PHE A 26 3.75 -5.37 -0.94
N PHE A 27 5.02 -5.00 -1.03
CA PHE A 27 6.11 -5.91 -1.37
C PHE A 27 6.98 -6.18 -0.15
N TYR A 28 7.37 -7.43 0.03
CA TYR A 28 8.32 -7.84 1.07
C TYR A 28 9.32 -8.84 0.50
N LEU A 29 10.61 -8.54 0.63
CA LEU A 29 11.72 -9.38 0.12
C LEU A 29 11.59 -9.78 -1.37
N GLY A 30 11.04 -8.89 -2.19
CA GLY A 30 10.84 -9.13 -3.63
C GLY A 30 9.56 -9.87 -3.99
N GLU A 31 8.75 -10.28 -3.01
CA GLU A 31 7.44 -10.90 -3.23
C GLU A 31 6.32 -9.88 -3.06
N LEU A 32 5.32 -9.95 -3.96
CA LEU A 32 4.07 -9.21 -3.79
C LEU A 32 3.22 -9.95 -2.75
N ILE A 33 3.09 -9.35 -1.57
CA ILE A 33 2.34 -9.93 -0.45
C ILE A 33 0.86 -9.60 -0.59
N GLU A 34 0.52 -8.34 -0.86
CA GLU A 34 -0.87 -7.92 -0.96
C GLU A 34 -1.05 -6.80 -1.99
N TYR A 35 -2.14 -6.85 -2.75
CA TYR A 35 -2.57 -5.78 -3.65
C TYR A 35 -4.08 -5.60 -3.54
N ASN A 36 -4.52 -4.39 -3.18
CA ASN A 36 -5.95 -4.05 -3.13
C ASN A 36 -6.18 -2.54 -3.18
N THR A 37 -7.44 -2.11 -3.03
CA THR A 37 -7.74 -0.70 -2.76
C THR A 37 -6.96 -0.23 -1.54
N THR A 38 -6.45 1.00 -1.61
CA THR A 38 -5.67 1.58 -0.52
C THR A 38 -6.44 1.55 0.80
N GLU A 39 -7.75 1.86 0.77
CA GLU A 39 -8.60 1.76 1.94
C GLU A 39 -8.54 0.38 2.60
N LYS A 40 -8.69 -0.69 1.82
CA LYS A 40 -8.68 -2.06 2.34
C LYS A 40 -7.32 -2.44 2.91
N VAL A 41 -6.24 -2.18 2.16
CA VAL A 41 -4.86 -2.46 2.59
C VAL A 41 -4.53 -1.77 3.93
N PHE A 42 -5.00 -0.52 4.13
CA PHE A 42 -4.66 0.27 5.32
C PHE A 42 -5.63 0.14 6.51
N THR A 43 -6.83 -0.42 6.33
CA THR A 43 -7.83 -0.53 7.40
C THR A 43 -8.09 -1.97 7.81
N THR A 44 -8.20 -2.87 6.85
CA THR A 44 -8.56 -4.28 7.03
C THR A 44 -7.77 -5.14 6.03
N PRO A 45 -6.43 -5.15 6.15
CA PRO A 45 -5.58 -5.96 5.29
C PRO A 45 -5.95 -7.45 5.42
N ALA A 46 -5.85 -8.17 4.31
CA ALA A 46 -6.09 -9.61 4.29
C ALA A 46 -4.88 -10.40 4.81
N GLU A 47 -3.67 -9.85 4.65
CA GLU A 47 -2.43 -10.53 5.01
C GLU A 47 -1.87 -10.01 6.34
N THR A 48 -1.54 -10.94 7.26
CA THR A 48 -0.95 -10.61 8.57
C THR A 48 0.37 -9.83 8.43
N LYS A 49 1.18 -10.14 7.42
CA LYS A 49 2.43 -9.41 7.15
C LYS A 49 2.18 -7.95 6.78
N THR A 50 1.11 -7.66 6.05
CA THR A 50 0.70 -6.28 5.71
C THR A 50 0.26 -5.54 6.97
N GLU A 51 -0.55 -6.18 7.81
CA GLU A 51 -1.00 -5.61 9.09
C GLU A 51 0.19 -5.26 10.00
N ASP A 52 1.11 -6.20 10.19
CA ASP A 52 2.30 -6.04 11.02
C ASP A 52 3.20 -4.90 10.50
N TYR A 53 3.30 -4.70 9.18
CA TYR A 53 4.04 -3.59 8.56
C TYR A 53 3.39 -2.24 8.83
N ILE A 54 2.07 -2.15 8.65
CA ILE A 54 1.32 -0.90 8.86
C ILE A 54 1.30 -0.49 10.34
N GLN A 55 1.22 -1.47 11.24
CA GLN A 55 1.30 -1.26 12.69
C GLN A 55 2.73 -0.94 13.17
N GLY A 56 3.74 -1.02 12.29
CA GLY A 56 5.13 -0.74 12.64
C GLY A 56 5.77 -1.79 13.52
N LYS A 57 5.28 -3.04 13.48
CA LYS A 57 5.92 -4.18 14.17
C LYS A 57 7.21 -4.64 13.47
N PHE A 58 7.38 -4.26 12.20
CA PHE A 58 8.65 -4.39 11.50
C PHE A 58 9.45 -3.09 11.67
N GLY A 59 10.36 -3.14 12.64
CA GLY A 59 11.34 -2.12 12.97
C GLY A 59 12.47 -2.76 13.76
#